data_AF-A0A2E6NSF5-F1
#
_entry.id   AF-A0A2E6NSF5-F1
#
_cell.length_a   1.000
_cell.length_b   1.000
_cell.length_c   1.000
_cell.angle_alpha   90.00
_cell.angle_beta   90.00
_cell.angle_gamma   90.00
#
_symmetry.space_group_name_H-M   'P 1'
#
loop_
_entity.id
_entity.type
_entity.pdbx_description
1 polymer ?
#
loop_
_entity_poly.entity_id
_entity_poly.type
_entity_poly.pdbx_seq_one_letter_code
_entity_poly.pdbx_strand_id
1 'polypeptide(L)'
;MSNLVIVALLVNVLVVIGLIYGISKRREPAIHMKIMTTCFVVDLLNVILVEVTARARSEDSQGAVEQGLRSFYENFFSLLNFHILVSVISIICYIIAIRTGRRLFRTGEGRSAHRKNAMVFVAVRLASFVTSIMISWPKSSGS
;
A
#
# COMPACT_ATOMS: atom_id res chain seq x y z
N MET A 1 5.01 -1.38 21.30
CA MET A 1 4.55 -1.78 19.95
C MET A 1 3.43 -0.87 19.42
N SER A 2 2.54 -0.39 20.27
CA SER A 2 1.40 0.48 19.96
C SER A 2 1.76 1.71 19.12
N ASN A 3 2.78 2.51 19.50
CA ASN A 3 3.07 3.77 18.80
C ASN A 3 3.44 3.60 17.32
N LEU A 4 4.24 2.59 16.96
CA LEU A 4 4.59 2.34 15.54
C LEU A 4 3.36 1.88 14.75
N VAL A 5 2.56 0.99 15.32
CA VAL A 5 1.34 0.48 14.67
C VAL A 5 0.36 1.63 14.43
N ILE A 6 0.20 2.52 15.41
CA ILE A 6 -0.63 3.73 15.31
C ILE A 6 -0.08 4.65 14.23
N VAL A 7 1.23 4.94 14.22
CA VAL A 7 1.85 5.79 13.19
C VAL A 7 1.66 5.20 11.79
N ALA A 8 1.94 3.90 11.60
CA ALA A 8 1.79 3.24 10.31
C ALA A 8 0.34 3.24 9.82
N LEU A 9 -0.62 3.06 10.74
CA LEU A 9 -2.05 3.13 10.44
C LEU A 9 -2.48 4.55 10.07
N LEU A 10 -2.04 5.57 10.81
CA LEU A 10 -2.32 6.97 10.51
C LEU A 10 -1.77 7.37 9.14
N VAL A 11 -0.54 6.98 8.83
CA VAL A 11 0.06 7.21 7.50
C VAL A 11 -0.76 6.51 6.42
N ASN A 12 -1.20 5.27 6.66
CA ASN A 12 -2.05 4.54 5.71
C ASN A 12 -3.39 5.26 5.45
N VAL A 13 -4.05 5.74 6.51
CA VAL A 13 -5.28 6.55 6.40
C VAL A 13 -5.03 7.82 5.58
N LEU A 14 -3.95 8.55 5.86
CA LEU A 14 -3.58 9.76 5.12
C LEU A 14 -3.33 9.46 3.64
N VAL A 15 -2.66 8.36 3.31
CA VAL A 15 -2.45 7.91 1.94
C VAL A 15 -3.78 7.60 1.26
N VAL A 16 -4.72 6.90 1.92
CA VAL A 16 -6.03 6.61 1.34
C VAL A 16 -6.82 7.89 1.07
N ILE A 17 -6.81 8.86 1.99
CA ILE A 17 -7.43 10.18 1.77
C ILE A 17 -6.76 10.87 0.57
N GLY A 18 -5.43 10.85 0.50
CA GLY A 18 -4.66 11.40 -0.61
C GLY A 18 -5.00 10.74 -1.96
N LEU A 19 -5.22 9.43 -1.99
CA LEU A 19 -5.66 8.69 -3.18
C LEU A 19 -7.07 9.14 -3.62
N ILE A 20 -8.02 9.24 -2.69
CA ILE A 20 -9.37 9.73 -2.98
C ILE A 20 -9.31 11.14 -3.58
N TYR A 21 -8.53 12.02 -2.95
CA TYR A 21 -8.33 13.39 -3.44
C TYR A 21 -7.69 13.40 -4.84
N GLY A 22 -6.61 12.63 -5.04
CA GLY A 22 -5.93 12.49 -6.33
C GLY A 22 -6.85 11.99 -7.44
N ILE A 23 -7.73 11.02 -7.14
CA ILE A 23 -8.73 10.50 -8.09
C ILE A 23 -9.79 11.57 -8.42
N SER A 24 -10.22 12.39 -7.46
CA SER A 24 -11.17 13.49 -7.72
C SER A 24 -10.58 14.52 -8.69
N LYS A 25 -9.26 14.73 -8.64
CA LYS A 25 -8.50 15.61 -9.52
C LYS A 25 -8.08 14.99 -10.86
N ARG A 26 -8.64 13.84 -11.26
CA ARG A 26 -8.32 13.17 -12.54
C ARG A 26 -8.51 14.02 -13.80
N ARG A 27 -9.34 15.07 -13.74
CA ARG A 27 -9.56 16.01 -14.86
C ARG A 27 -8.39 16.99 -15.04
N GLU A 28 -7.56 17.14 -14.02
CA GLU A 28 -6.39 18.02 -13.99
C GLU A 28 -5.12 17.15 -13.92
N PRO A 29 -4.65 16.59 -15.06
CA PRO A 29 -3.70 15.48 -15.06
C PRO A 29 -2.35 15.80 -14.41
N ALA A 30 -1.89 17.05 -14.48
CA ALA A 30 -0.69 17.50 -13.82
C ALA A 30 -0.81 17.42 -12.28
N ILE A 31 -1.96 17.81 -11.72
CA ILE A 31 -2.25 17.76 -10.28
C ILE A 31 -2.45 16.31 -9.85
N HIS A 32 -3.24 15.55 -10.61
CA HIS A 32 -3.45 14.12 -10.39
C HIS A 32 -2.11 13.36 -10.29
N MET A 33 -1.21 13.52 -11.26
CA MET A 33 0.06 12.82 -11.24
C MET A 33 0.96 13.21 -10.06
N LYS A 34 0.99 14.51 -9.69
CA LYS A 34 1.74 14.97 -8.51
C LYS A 34 1.22 14.29 -7.24
N ILE A 35 -0.09 14.36 -6.99
CA ILE A 35 -0.71 13.75 -5.80
C ILE A 35 -0.49 12.24 -5.78
N MET A 36 -0.76 11.55 -6.90
CA MET A 36 -0.60 10.09 -6.97
C MET A 36 0.86 9.66 -6.78
N THR A 37 1.83 10.44 -7.27
CA THR A 37 3.25 10.13 -7.04
C THR A 37 3.63 10.39 -5.58
N THR A 38 3.16 11.49 -4.98
CA THR A 38 3.39 11.78 -3.55
C THR A 38 2.80 10.69 -2.67
N CYS A 39 1.57 10.26 -2.91
CA CYS A 39 0.93 9.17 -2.16
C CYS A 39 1.74 7.87 -2.28
N PHE A 40 2.25 7.55 -3.48
CA PHE A 40 3.11 6.38 -3.68
C PHE A 40 4.42 6.46 -2.89
N VAL A 41 5.08 7.62 -2.89
CA VAL A 41 6.32 7.81 -2.13
C VAL A 41 6.07 7.67 -0.63
N VAL A 42 5.01 8.30 -0.11
CA VAL A 42 4.63 8.19 1.31
C VAL A 42 4.29 6.75 1.69
N ASP A 43 3.54 6.04 0.85
CA ASP A 43 3.19 4.64 1.07
C ASP A 43 4.44 3.74 1.08
N LEU A 44 5.37 3.97 0.15
CA LEU A 44 6.63 3.23 0.09
C LEU A 44 7.50 3.49 1.32
N LEU A 45 7.59 4.74 1.79
CA LEU A 45 8.29 5.08 3.03
C LEU A 45 7.65 4.42 4.24
N ASN A 46 6.32 4.33 4.29
CA ASN A 46 5.61 3.62 5.35
C ASN A 46 5.95 2.12 5.37
N VAL A 47 5.99 1.48 4.20
CA VAL A 47 6.39 0.07 4.07
C VAL A 47 7.84 -0.13 4.51
N ILE A 48 8.76 0.75 4.09
CA ILE A 48 10.17 0.71 4.51
C ILE A 48 10.28 0.85 6.03
N LEU A 49 9.54 1.78 6.64
CA LEU A 49 9.52 1.98 8.08
C LEU A 49 9.08 0.70 8.82
N VAL A 50 8.01 0.06 8.37
CA VAL A 50 7.51 -1.20 8.93
C VAL A 50 8.54 -2.32 8.76
N GLU A 51 9.12 -2.45 7.57
CA GLU A 51 10.13 -3.46 7.25
C GLU A 51 11.38 -3.32 8.12
N VAL A 52 11.96 -2.12 8.20
CA VAL A 52 13.15 -1.84 9.02
C VAL A 52 12.86 -2.08 10.50
N THR A 53 11.69 -1.68 10.97
CA THR A 53 11.33 -1.89 12.38
C THR A 53 11.10 -3.37 12.70
N ALA A 54 10.59 -4.16 11.75
CA ALA A 54 10.47 -5.60 11.90
C ALA A 54 11.84 -6.30 11.93
N ARG A 55 12.81 -5.85 11.11
CA ARG A 55 14.19 -6.34 11.15
C ARG A 55 14.88 -6.03 12.46
N ALA A 56 14.74 -4.81 12.97
CA ALA A 56 15.36 -4.39 14.21
C ALA A 56 14.84 -5.13 15.46
N ARG A 57 13.70 -5.80 15.35
CA ARG A 57 13.03 -6.48 16.49
C ARG A 57 13.05 -7.99 16.41
N SER A 58 13.29 -8.57 15.24
CA SER A 58 13.39 -10.02 15.10
C SER A 58 14.78 -10.47 15.50
N GLU A 59 14.88 -11.52 16.31
CA GLU A 59 16.16 -12.12 16.71
C GLU A 59 16.98 -12.54 15.49
N ASP A 60 16.30 -12.98 14.43
CA ASP A 60 16.89 -13.39 13.15
C ASP A 60 17.08 -12.23 12.14
N SER A 61 16.86 -10.97 12.52
CA SER A 61 16.95 -9.79 11.62
C SER A 61 16.05 -9.86 10.36
N GLN A 62 14.97 -10.63 10.43
CA GLN A 62 13.99 -10.82 9.36
C GLN A 62 13.04 -9.63 9.20
N GLY A 63 12.76 -9.29 7.95
CA GLY A 63 11.80 -8.26 7.60
C GLY A 63 10.35 -8.67 7.80
N ALA A 64 9.42 -7.72 7.74
CA ALA A 64 7.99 -8.00 7.82
C ALA A 64 7.53 -8.85 6.63
N VAL A 65 8.05 -8.57 5.43
CA VAL A 65 7.76 -9.38 4.23
C VAL A 65 8.34 -10.79 4.36
N GLU A 66 9.56 -10.91 4.87
CA GLU A 66 10.25 -12.20 5.04
C GLU A 66 9.56 -13.09 6.08
N GLN A 67 9.15 -12.52 7.21
CA GLN A 67 8.34 -13.19 8.22
C GLN A 67 7.01 -13.68 7.64
N GLY A 68 6.37 -12.86 6.78
CA GLY A 68 5.15 -13.22 6.07
C GLY A 68 5.36 -14.37 5.08
N LEU A 69 6.43 -14.35 4.30
CA LEU A 69 6.75 -15.39 3.33
C LEU A 69 7.06 -16.74 3.99
N ARG A 70 7.80 -16.75 5.10
CA ARG A 70 8.01 -17.99 5.88
C ARG A 70 6.70 -18.51 6.46
N SER A 71 5.92 -17.64 7.08
CA SER A 71 4.62 -17.99 7.65
C SER A 71 3.60 -18.43 6.61
N PHE A 72 3.77 -18.04 5.33
CA PHE A 72 2.88 -18.41 4.24
C PHE A 72 2.87 -19.92 3.98
N TYR A 73 4.03 -20.56 4.12
CA TYR A 73 4.17 -22.01 3.96
C TYR A 73 3.50 -22.80 5.09
N GLU A 74 3.46 -22.23 6.30
CA GLU A 74 2.87 -22.91 7.46
C GLU A 74 1.39 -22.60 7.65
N ASN A 75 0.95 -21.38 7.37
CA ASN A 75 -0.41 -20.90 7.60
C ASN A 75 -0.85 -19.88 6.54
N PHE A 76 -1.17 -20.37 5.34
CA PHE A 76 -1.66 -19.56 4.22
C PHE A 76 -2.85 -18.65 4.59
N PHE A 77 -3.76 -19.13 5.45
CA PHE A 77 -4.98 -18.42 5.83
C PHE A 77 -4.81 -17.41 6.97
N SER A 78 -3.59 -17.14 7.42
CA SER A 78 -3.36 -16.06 8.38
C SER A 78 -3.71 -14.71 7.76
N LEU A 79 -4.49 -13.91 8.50
CA LEU A 79 -4.86 -12.55 8.09
C LEU A 79 -3.64 -11.68 7.78
N LEU A 80 -2.54 -11.87 8.53
CA LEU A 80 -1.28 -11.17 8.31
C LEU A 80 -0.66 -11.51 6.95
N ASN A 81 -0.64 -12.79 6.59
CA ASN A 81 -0.09 -13.26 5.32
C ASN A 81 -0.93 -12.76 4.14
N PHE A 82 -2.25 -12.81 4.27
CA PHE A 82 -3.15 -12.24 3.28
C PHE A 82 -2.92 -10.74 3.10
N HIS A 83 -2.77 -9.98 4.20
CA HIS A 83 -2.46 -8.56 4.14
C HIS A 83 -1.15 -8.26 3.43
N ILE A 84 -0.08 -9.00 3.74
CA ILE A 84 1.23 -8.84 3.09
C ILE A 84 1.10 -9.10 1.59
N LEU A 85 0.43 -10.19 1.19
CA LEU A 85 0.19 -10.53 -0.20
C LEU A 85 -0.53 -9.41 -0.95
N VAL A 86 -1.69 -8.95 -0.45
CA VAL A 86 -2.46 -7.88 -1.12
C VAL A 86 -1.71 -6.55 -1.12
N SER A 87 -0.86 -6.28 -0.11
CA SER A 87 -0.05 -5.07 -0.05
C SER A 87 1.07 -5.09 -1.09
N VAL A 88 1.76 -6.22 -1.27
CA VAL A 88 2.76 -6.41 -2.33
C VAL A 88 2.13 -6.26 -3.71
N ILE A 89 0.98 -6.90 -3.95
CA ILE A 89 0.23 -6.76 -5.21
C ILE A 89 -0.18 -5.29 -5.42
N SER A 90 -0.63 -4.60 -4.36
CA SER A 90 -1.00 -3.18 -4.43
C SER A 90 0.16 -2.32 -4.93
N ILE A 91 1.37 -2.50 -4.40
CA ILE A 91 2.57 -1.78 -4.82
C ILE A 91 2.88 -2.03 -6.30
N ILE A 92 2.82 -3.30 -6.74
CA ILE A 92 3.04 -3.67 -8.15
C ILE A 92 2.02 -2.97 -9.05
N CYS A 93 0.73 -3.06 -8.72
CA CYS A 93 -0.34 -2.38 -9.43
C CYS A 93 -0.14 -0.85 -9.47
N TYR A 94 0.35 -0.26 -8.38
CA TYR A 94 0.63 1.17 -8.28
C TYR A 94 1.79 1.56 -9.23
N ILE A 95 2.89 0.81 -9.24
CA ILE A 95 4.01 1.04 -10.17
C ILE A 95 3.51 1.01 -11.62
N ILE A 96 2.69 0.02 -11.97
CA ILE A 96 2.06 -0.08 -13.30
C ILE A 96 1.14 1.12 -13.56
N ALA A 97 0.37 1.58 -12.56
CA ALA A 97 -0.52 2.73 -12.68
C ALA A 97 0.24 4.02 -12.96
N ILE A 98 1.37 4.25 -12.26
CA ILE A 98 2.23 5.41 -12.49
C ILE A 98 2.88 5.34 -13.87
N ARG A 99 3.41 4.18 -14.28
CA ARG A 99 4.02 4.01 -15.61
C ARG A 99 3.02 4.26 -16.73
N THR A 100 1.85 3.64 -16.65
CA THR A 100 0.77 3.84 -17.64
C THR A 100 0.22 5.26 -17.61
N GLY A 101 0.10 5.88 -16.43
CA GLY A 101 -0.35 7.27 -16.26
C GLY A 101 0.64 8.27 -16.87
N ARG A 102 1.95 8.08 -16.65
CA ARG A 102 3.00 8.90 -17.28
C ARG A 102 3.02 8.75 -18.79
N ARG A 103 2.84 7.53 -19.31
CA ARG A 103 2.71 7.30 -20.76
C ARG A 103 1.49 8.04 -21.32
N LEU A 104 0.33 7.89 -20.69
CA LEU A 104 -0.91 8.58 -21.06
C LEU A 104 -0.76 10.10 -21.03
N PHE A 105 -0.06 10.65 -20.04
CA PHE A 105 0.20 12.08 -19.96
C PHE A 105 1.10 12.59 -21.09
N ARG A 106 2.10 11.81 -21.51
CA ARG A 106 3.04 12.21 -22.57
C ARG A 106 2.51 12.01 -23.98
N THR A 107 1.83 10.89 -24.24
CA THR A 107 1.45 10.49 -25.60
C THR A 107 -0.06 10.54 -25.85
N GLY A 108 -0.88 10.70 -24.82
CA GLY A 108 -2.34 10.61 -24.94
C GLY A 108 -2.88 9.18 -25.11
N GLU A 109 -2.01 8.18 -25.25
CA GLU A 109 -2.39 6.79 -25.51
C GLU A 109 -2.58 5.95 -24.23
N GLY A 110 -3.26 4.81 -24.35
CA GLY A 110 -3.30 3.81 -23.28
C GLY A 110 -4.30 4.13 -22.15
N ARG A 111 -5.25 5.04 -22.38
CA ARG A 111 -6.29 5.42 -21.40
C ARG A 111 -7.07 4.22 -20.85
N SER A 112 -7.46 3.28 -21.72
CA SER A 112 -8.20 2.07 -21.32
C SER A 112 -7.36 1.16 -20.42
N ALA A 113 -6.09 0.93 -20.78
CA ALA A 113 -5.17 0.12 -19.97
C ALA A 113 -4.92 0.75 -18.60
N HIS A 114 -4.67 2.06 -18.55
CA HIS A 114 -4.51 2.80 -17.31
C HIS A 114 -5.78 2.70 -16.44
N ARG A 115 -6.97 2.88 -17.01
CA ARG A 115 -8.24 2.80 -16.28
C ARG A 115 -8.49 1.40 -15.71
N LYS A 116 -8.25 0.34 -16.50
CA LYS A 116 -8.39 -1.05 -16.04
C LYS A 116 -7.45 -1.34 -14.87
N ASN A 117 -6.16 -0.99 -15.02
CA ASN A 117 -5.19 -1.17 -13.94
C ASN A 117 -5.53 -0.32 -12.70
N ALA A 118 -5.99 0.92 -12.88
CA ALA A 118 -6.40 1.77 -11.78
C ALA A 118 -7.57 1.19 -10.97
N MET A 119 -8.55 0.55 -11.63
CA MET A 119 -9.64 -0.13 -10.92
C MET A 119 -9.14 -1.32 -10.10
N VAL A 120 -8.26 -2.15 -10.68
CA VAL A 120 -7.63 -3.27 -9.95
C VAL A 120 -6.81 -2.74 -8.77
N PHE A 121 -5.99 -1.71 -8.99
CA PHE A 121 -5.22 -1.06 -7.93
C PHE A 121 -6.11 -0.58 -6.79
N VAL A 122 -7.20 0.13 -7.08
CA VAL A 122 -8.12 0.65 -6.05
C VAL A 122 -8.74 -0.51 -5.26
N ALA A 123 -9.20 -1.56 -5.93
CA ALA A 123 -9.78 -2.73 -5.27
C ALA A 123 -8.77 -3.42 -4.33
N VAL A 124 -7.56 -3.69 -4.82
CA VAL A 124 -6.49 -4.32 -4.03
C VAL A 124 -6.04 -3.39 -2.89
N ARG A 125 -5.98 -2.07 -3.12
CA ARG A 125 -5.60 -1.10 -2.10
C ARG A 125 -6.63 -0.99 -0.99
N LEU A 126 -7.92 -1.03 -1.32
CA LEU A 126 -8.99 -1.08 -0.32
C LEU A 126 -8.91 -2.37 0.51
N ALA A 127 -8.66 -3.52 -0.11
CA ALA A 127 -8.46 -4.78 0.61
C ALA A 127 -7.24 -4.71 1.55
N SER A 128 -6.11 -4.16 1.09
CA SER A 128 -4.91 -3.92 1.91
C SER A 128 -5.20 -2.97 3.08
N PHE A 129 -5.96 -1.91 2.87
CA PHE A 129 -6.35 -0.97 3.91
C PHE A 129 -7.24 -1.61 4.98
N VAL A 130 -8.29 -2.33 4.58
CA VAL A 130 -9.19 -3.04 5.51
C VAL A 130 -8.43 -4.06 6.34
N THR A 131 -7.60 -4.87 5.69
CA THR A 131 -6.79 -5.89 6.39
C THR A 131 -5.75 -5.27 7.32
N SER A 132 -5.18 -4.10 6.97
CA SER A 132 -4.29 -3.32 7.84
C SER A 132 -4.99 -2.92 9.14
N ILE A 133 -6.25 -2.43 9.06
CA ILE A 133 -7.06 -2.10 10.23
C ILE A 133 -7.31 -3.35 11.08
N MET A 134 -7.76 -4.46 10.46
CA MET A 134 -8.09 -5.69 11.18
C MET A 134 -6.88 -6.28 11.93
N ILE A 135 -5.67 -6.16 11.39
CA ILE A 135 -4.43 -6.62 12.05
C ILE A 135 -4.00 -5.66 13.16
N SER A 136 -4.22 -4.35 12.95
CA SER A 136 -3.74 -3.31 13.87
C SER A 136 -4.67 -3.13 15.07
N TRP A 137 -5.98 -3.30 14.89
CA TRP A 137 -7.01 -3.03 15.88
C TRP A 137 -6.83 -3.83 17.19
N PRO A 138 -6.65 -5.17 17.17
CA PRO A 138 -6.41 -5.94 18.39
C PRO A 138 -5.12 -5.53 19.12
N LYS A 139 -4.11 -5.07 18.37
CA LYS A 139 -2.81 -4.64 18.92
C LYS A 139 -2.87 -3.24 19.55
N SER A 140 -3.87 -2.43 19.20
CA SER A 140 -4.11 -1.11 19.78
C SER A 140 -5.14 -1.12 20.90
N SER A 141 -6.10 -2.04 20.90
CA SER A 141 -7.19 -2.10 21.91
C SER A 141 -6.88 -3.00 23.10
N GLY A 142 -5.82 -3.80 23.04
CA GLY A 142 -5.35 -4.68 24.12
C GLY A 142 -4.32 -4.06 25.07
N SER A 143 -4.25 -2.72 25.13
CA SER A 143 -3.45 -1.98 26.12
C SER A 143 -4.19 -1.83 27.44
#